data_AF-A0A453NMA3-F1
#
_entry.id   AF-A0A453NMA3-F1
#
_cell.length_a   1.000
_cell.length_b   1.000
_cell.length_c   1.000
_cell.angle_alpha   90.00
_cell.angle_beta   90.00
_cell.angle_gamma   90.00
#
_symmetry.space_group_name_H-M   'P 1'
#
loop_
_entity.id
_entity.type
_entity.pdbx_description
1 polymer ?
#
loop_
_entity_poly.entity_id
_entity_poly.type
_entity_poly.pdbx_seq_one_letter_code
_entity_poly.pdbx_strand_id
1 'polypeptide(L)'
;MDASCLPTEAATGADRDSDPPNSGQVRTEEELYVESFLKVSLLLANQELIKVQLHGYKMLQHLLKYRSEKLSSANLLKLMLQLVKSDHDLVLESTDSRSSMPDKRPQNSDWSAAPTGINETISSHQGMDCPILAEHNLLCEAFIIATSCLGIQQYMGMLLCLLNSLNRIWIQMEWNCKYVRTMSGLSNLFSDGQFLKMSYHVVKFCEEKLMNGINEYGACDVFSTALLELIIPLFLRLLRCIHVLWTAEIGVDLLPAEVEKAKTLSCMELDHLLEISDGLYTIDSEESFRENETRALLEGTRQRVYNFIGLCTTIKGAFPKLLESLSVGNAFTEALGCMELRHLGKLIRLVVIPLVKHCPREILEEWTVNLLEPILLECEDRLHGTWFYLLYKRQAHNLFNYGNLVGEDEQINKMGYKLLLEFTRKMSDLLEALAFMEKLLCLYMKMLNLSATRTLSLLKI
;
A
#
# COMPACT_ATOMS: atom_id res chain seq x y z
N MET A 1 -15.00 -41.14 55.37
CA MET A 1 -15.17 -40.72 56.76
C MET A 1 -15.33 -39.21 56.76
N ASP A 2 -16.49 -38.58 56.67
CA ASP A 2 -17.90 -38.88 56.41
C ASP A 2 -18.50 -37.47 56.16
N ALA A 3 -19.31 -37.25 55.11
CA ALA A 3 -20.77 -37.08 55.21
C ALA A 3 -21.19 -36.12 56.35
N SER A 4 -22.06 -35.12 56.20
CA SER A 4 -23.10 -34.76 55.23
C SER A 4 -23.93 -33.66 55.91
N CYS A 5 -24.68 -32.84 55.16
CA CYS A 5 -26.12 -32.63 55.35
C CYS A 5 -26.61 -31.34 54.66
N LEU A 6 -27.35 -31.52 53.57
CA LEU A 6 -28.53 -30.73 53.24
C LEU A 6 -29.68 -31.10 54.20
N PRO A 7 -30.77 -30.30 54.22
CA PRO A 7 -31.97 -30.81 53.56
C PRO A 7 -32.81 -29.78 52.77
N THR A 8 -33.77 -30.37 52.09
CA THR A 8 -34.59 -30.04 50.91
C THR A 8 -35.91 -29.30 51.22
N GLU A 9 -36.61 -28.88 50.14
CA GLU A 9 -38.07 -28.59 49.97
C GLU A 9 -38.52 -27.11 50.06
N ALA A 10 -39.47 -26.58 49.28
CA ALA A 10 -40.24 -27.03 48.10
C ALA A 10 -40.93 -25.80 47.45
N ALA A 11 -41.46 -26.02 46.25
CA ALA A 11 -42.04 -25.07 45.29
C ALA A 11 -43.22 -24.18 45.75
N THR A 12 -43.34 -22.99 45.15
CA THR A 12 -44.61 -22.45 44.61
C THR A 12 -44.31 -21.44 43.50
N GLY A 13 -44.95 -21.62 42.34
CA GLY A 13 -44.75 -20.81 41.14
C GLY A 13 -45.40 -19.43 41.18
N ALA A 14 -44.92 -18.58 40.27
CA ALA A 14 -45.70 -17.50 39.67
C ALA A 14 -45.07 -17.16 38.32
N ASP A 15 -45.82 -17.47 37.25
CA ASP A 15 -45.64 -16.93 35.91
C ASP A 15 -45.42 -15.42 35.95
N ARG A 16 -44.35 -14.96 35.29
CA ARG A 16 -44.31 -13.64 34.66
C ARG A 16 -43.58 -13.77 33.33
N ASP A 17 -44.33 -13.48 32.29
CA ASP A 17 -43.94 -13.31 30.89
C ASP A 17 -42.49 -12.88 30.71
N SER A 18 -41.65 -13.83 30.30
CA SER A 18 -40.40 -13.54 29.61
C SER A 18 -40.73 -13.42 28.12
N ASP A 19 -40.86 -12.18 27.66
CA ASP A 19 -40.76 -11.86 26.23
C ASP A 19 -39.51 -12.54 25.65
N PRO A 20 -39.59 -13.21 24.49
CA PRO A 20 -38.42 -13.79 23.87
C PRO A 20 -37.43 -12.67 23.52
N PRO A 21 -36.12 -12.89 23.67
CA PRO A 21 -35.12 -11.91 23.26
C PRO A 21 -35.32 -11.68 21.77
N ASN A 22 -35.60 -10.43 21.43
CA ASN A 22 -35.73 -9.92 20.07
C ASN A 22 -34.58 -10.47 19.22
N SER A 23 -34.87 -11.46 18.38
CA SER A 23 -33.92 -12.08 17.45
C SER A 23 -33.69 -11.11 16.29
N GLY A 24 -33.10 -9.96 16.60
CA GLY A 24 -32.43 -9.14 15.60
C GLY A 24 -31.25 -9.95 15.12
N GLN A 25 -31.39 -10.57 13.95
CA GLN A 25 -30.32 -11.29 13.28
C GLN A 25 -29.12 -10.33 13.13
N VAL A 26 -28.08 -10.55 13.95
CA VAL A 26 -26.85 -9.77 13.88
C VAL A 26 -26.24 -10.04 12.52
N ARG A 27 -26.27 -9.04 11.64
CA ARG A 27 -25.68 -9.14 10.29
C ARG A 27 -24.20 -9.45 10.41
N THR A 28 -23.71 -10.33 9.55
CA THR A 28 -22.29 -10.68 9.52
C THR A 28 -21.45 -9.50 8.99
N GLU A 29 -20.16 -9.43 9.36
CA GLU A 29 -19.25 -8.40 8.83
C GLU A 29 -19.14 -8.45 7.29
N GLU A 30 -19.24 -9.65 6.73
CA GLU A 30 -19.27 -9.91 5.29
C GLU A 30 -20.53 -9.29 4.64
N GLU A 31 -21.72 -9.51 5.21
CA GLU A 31 -22.97 -8.90 4.74
C GLU A 31 -22.92 -7.37 4.78
N LEU A 32 -22.36 -6.80 5.86
CA LEU A 32 -22.17 -5.36 5.98
C LEU A 32 -21.21 -4.82 4.92
N TYR A 33 -20.17 -5.57 4.57
CA TYR A 33 -19.25 -5.21 3.50
C TYR A 33 -19.93 -5.25 2.13
N VAL A 34 -20.65 -6.32 1.80
CA VAL A 34 -21.37 -6.46 0.53
C VAL A 34 -22.38 -5.32 0.34
N GLU A 35 -23.10 -4.93 1.39
CA GLU A 35 -24.02 -3.79 1.36
C GLU A 35 -23.30 -2.45 1.10
N SER A 36 -22.11 -2.26 1.69
CA SER A 36 -21.26 -1.10 1.41
C SER A 36 -20.77 -1.09 -0.04
N PHE A 37 -20.33 -2.24 -0.55
CA PHE A 37 -19.90 -2.37 -1.94
C PHE A 37 -21.06 -2.03 -2.89
N LEU A 38 -22.26 -2.58 -2.65
CA LEU A 38 -23.48 -2.23 -3.41
C LEU A 38 -23.78 -0.72 -3.38
N LYS A 39 -23.68 -0.08 -2.22
CA LYS A 39 -23.92 1.36 -2.09
C LYS A 39 -22.97 2.17 -2.98
N VAL A 40 -21.70 1.80 -3.02
CA VAL A 40 -20.70 2.47 -3.88
C VAL A 40 -20.96 2.17 -5.36
N SER A 41 -21.26 0.93 -5.73
CA SER A 41 -21.60 0.56 -7.10
C SER A 41 -22.80 1.33 -7.64
N LEU A 42 -23.86 1.47 -6.83
CA LEU A 42 -25.03 2.26 -7.18
C LEU A 42 -24.72 3.76 -7.26
N LEU A 43 -23.85 4.27 -6.39
CA LEU A 43 -23.43 5.66 -6.43
C LEU A 43 -22.68 5.98 -7.73
N LEU A 44 -21.81 5.07 -8.19
CA LEU A 44 -21.11 5.18 -9.47
C LEU A 44 -22.07 5.04 -10.66
N ALA A 45 -22.97 4.06 -10.63
CA ALA A 45 -23.92 3.80 -11.71
C ALA A 45 -24.98 4.91 -11.92
N ASN A 46 -25.09 5.85 -10.99
CA ASN A 46 -25.97 7.02 -11.10
C ASN A 46 -25.21 8.31 -11.43
N GLN A 47 -23.94 8.22 -11.83
CA GLN A 47 -23.17 9.39 -12.25
C GLN A 47 -23.46 9.77 -13.69
N GLU A 48 -23.35 11.07 -13.98
CA GLU A 48 -23.57 11.62 -15.32
C GLU A 48 -22.43 11.27 -16.29
N LEU A 49 -21.22 11.06 -15.78
CA LEU A 49 -20.09 10.67 -16.62
C LEU A 49 -20.19 9.20 -17.01
N ILE A 50 -20.40 8.96 -18.30
CA ILE A 50 -20.55 7.63 -18.91
C ILE A 50 -19.44 6.66 -18.45
N LYS A 51 -18.17 7.09 -18.40
CA LYS A 51 -17.06 6.21 -17.96
C LYS A 51 -17.22 5.75 -16.51
N VAL A 52 -17.60 6.65 -15.61
CA VAL A 52 -17.81 6.35 -14.19
C VAL A 52 -19.09 5.50 -14.02
N GLN A 53 -20.12 5.84 -14.78
CA GLN A 53 -21.41 5.13 -14.80
C GLN A 53 -21.27 3.68 -15.25
N LEU A 54 -20.62 3.46 -16.39
CA LEU A 54 -20.35 2.13 -16.96
C LEU A 54 -19.55 1.26 -15.99
N HIS A 55 -18.59 1.86 -15.29
CA HIS A 55 -17.83 1.14 -14.27
C HIS A 55 -18.69 0.79 -13.04
N GLY A 56 -19.61 1.67 -12.65
CA GLY A 56 -20.64 1.34 -11.65
C GLY A 56 -21.49 0.13 -12.03
N TYR A 57 -21.92 0.05 -13.30
CA TYR A 57 -22.66 -1.11 -13.81
C TYR A 57 -21.81 -2.39 -13.81
N LYS A 58 -20.52 -2.31 -14.18
CA LYS A 58 -19.56 -3.43 -14.08
C LYS A 58 -19.49 -3.98 -12.64
N MET A 59 -19.47 -3.11 -11.64
CA MET A 59 -19.48 -3.51 -10.23
C MET A 59 -20.82 -4.13 -9.79
N LEU A 60 -21.95 -3.63 -10.30
CA LEU A 60 -23.28 -4.23 -10.03
C LEU A 60 -23.42 -5.62 -10.66
N GLN A 61 -22.90 -5.81 -11.89
CA GLN A 61 -22.86 -7.12 -12.54
C GLN A 61 -22.01 -8.12 -11.75
N HIS A 62 -20.87 -7.66 -11.20
CA HIS A 62 -20.04 -8.49 -10.33
C HIS A 62 -20.82 -8.97 -9.09
N LEU A 63 -21.51 -8.05 -8.40
CA LEU A 63 -22.34 -8.38 -7.24
C LEU A 63 -23.43 -9.40 -7.56
N LEU A 64 -24.14 -9.21 -8.67
CA LEU A 64 -25.20 -10.14 -9.08
C LEU A 64 -24.65 -11.55 -9.32
N LYS A 65 -23.47 -11.64 -9.94
CA LYS A 65 -22.85 -12.90 -10.31
C LYS A 65 -22.26 -13.65 -9.13
N TYR A 66 -21.63 -12.96 -8.18
CA TYR A 66 -20.78 -13.59 -7.17
C TYR A 66 -21.21 -13.38 -5.71
N ARG A 67 -22.16 -12.49 -5.43
CA ARG A 67 -22.59 -12.12 -4.07
C ARG A 67 -24.10 -11.99 -3.92
N SER A 68 -24.90 -12.48 -4.88
CA SER A 68 -26.36 -12.27 -4.87
C SER A 68 -27.05 -12.94 -3.69
N GLU A 69 -26.51 -14.08 -3.24
CA GLU A 69 -26.95 -14.83 -2.07
C GLU A 69 -26.70 -14.10 -0.73
N LYS A 70 -25.81 -13.10 -0.73
CA LYS A 70 -25.49 -12.27 0.44
C LYS A 70 -26.32 -10.99 0.51
N LEU A 71 -27.15 -10.71 -0.50
CA LEU A 71 -28.00 -9.53 -0.57
C LEU A 71 -29.40 -9.83 -0.01
N SER A 72 -29.96 -8.85 0.71
CA SER A 72 -31.39 -8.87 1.04
C SER A 72 -32.23 -8.78 -0.24
N SER A 73 -33.46 -9.30 -0.21
CA SER A 73 -34.38 -9.22 -1.36
C SER A 73 -34.61 -7.78 -1.83
N ALA A 74 -34.63 -6.81 -0.92
CA ALA A 74 -34.75 -5.40 -1.24
C ALA A 74 -33.51 -4.86 -1.99
N ASN A 75 -32.31 -5.24 -1.55
CA ASN A 75 -31.06 -4.85 -2.19
C ASN A 75 -30.88 -5.52 -3.57
N LEU A 76 -31.30 -6.77 -3.70
CA LEU A 76 -31.30 -7.50 -4.97
C LEU A 76 -32.25 -6.85 -5.98
N LEU A 77 -33.47 -6.49 -5.54
CA LEU A 77 -34.42 -5.75 -6.38
C LEU A 77 -33.84 -4.40 -6.84
N LYS A 78 -33.21 -3.65 -5.92
CA LYS A 78 -32.57 -2.37 -6.24
C LYS A 78 -31.45 -2.53 -7.29
N LEU A 79 -30.63 -3.57 -7.15
CA LEU A 79 -29.58 -3.91 -8.11
C LEU A 79 -30.18 -4.24 -9.47
N MET A 80 -31.19 -5.12 -9.53
CA MET A 80 -31.82 -5.53 -10.79
C MET A 80 -32.48 -4.35 -11.51
N LEU A 81 -33.20 -3.49 -10.79
CA LEU A 81 -33.80 -2.29 -11.36
C LEU A 81 -32.76 -1.36 -11.98
N GLN A 82 -31.58 -1.24 -11.38
CA GLN A 82 -30.51 -0.39 -11.90
C GLN A 82 -29.85 -0.98 -13.15
N LEU A 83 -29.68 -2.31 -13.23
CA LEU A 83 -29.16 -2.97 -14.43
C LEU A 83 -30.16 -2.94 -15.60
N VAL A 84 -31.46 -3.06 -15.34
CA VAL A 84 -32.48 -2.92 -16.39
C VAL A 84 -32.47 -1.52 -17.00
N LYS A 85 -32.22 -0.48 -16.19
CA LYS A 85 -32.06 0.90 -16.69
C LYS A 85 -30.85 1.02 -17.62
N SER A 86 -29.71 0.41 -17.29
CA SER A 86 -28.52 0.48 -18.15
C SER A 86 -28.77 -0.11 -19.53
N ASP A 87 -29.47 -1.25 -19.59
CA ASP A 87 -29.79 -1.89 -20.86
C ASP A 87 -30.72 -1.02 -21.71
N HIS A 88 -31.65 -0.28 -21.10
CA HIS A 88 -32.50 0.67 -21.80
C HIS A 88 -31.75 1.92 -22.28
N ASP A 89 -30.84 2.48 -21.47
CA ASP A 89 -30.07 3.67 -21.83
C ASP A 89 -29.06 3.38 -22.96
N LEU A 90 -28.40 2.20 -22.92
CA LEU A 90 -27.49 1.75 -23.98
C LEU A 90 -28.23 1.47 -25.31
N VAL A 91 -29.48 1.01 -25.27
CA VAL A 91 -30.30 0.79 -26.46
C VAL A 91 -30.73 2.12 -27.09
N LEU A 92 -31.09 3.13 -26.30
CA LEU A 92 -31.50 4.45 -26.80
C LEU A 92 -30.35 5.20 -27.49
N GLU A 93 -29.13 5.17 -26.95
CA GLU A 93 -27.96 5.81 -27.60
C GLU A 93 -27.56 5.12 -28.92
N SER A 94 -27.78 3.81 -29.04
CA SER A 94 -27.55 3.07 -30.29
C SER A 94 -28.54 3.43 -31.41
N THR A 95 -29.72 3.91 -31.05
CA THR A 95 -30.77 4.29 -32.00
C THR A 95 -30.65 5.74 -32.48
N ASP A 96 -30.12 6.65 -31.67
CA ASP A 96 -29.95 8.08 -32.04
C ASP A 96 -28.71 8.33 -32.92
N SER A 97 -27.75 7.42 -32.94
CA SER A 97 -26.51 7.55 -33.73
C SER A 97 -26.62 7.13 -35.20
N ARG A 98 -27.83 6.81 -35.71
CA ARG A 98 -28.07 6.39 -37.11
C ARG A 98 -28.46 7.49 -38.09
N SER A 99 -28.59 8.76 -37.69
CA SER A 99 -28.88 9.85 -38.64
C SER A 99 -27.80 10.93 -38.63
N SER A 100 -26.81 10.78 -39.53
CA SER A 100 -26.15 11.83 -40.34
C SER A 100 -24.63 11.65 -40.47
N MET A 101 -24.20 11.42 -41.71
CA MET A 101 -22.83 11.58 -42.24
C MET A 101 -23.01 12.20 -43.64
N PRO A 102 -22.12 13.10 -44.13
CA PRO A 102 -20.78 12.64 -44.54
C PRO A 102 -19.59 13.58 -44.24
N ASP A 103 -18.49 12.93 -43.85
CA ASP A 103 -17.13 12.94 -44.40
C ASP A 103 -16.39 14.29 -44.67
N LYS A 104 -15.31 14.50 -43.88
CA LYS A 104 -14.02 15.13 -44.27
C LYS A 104 -13.03 15.09 -43.10
N ARG A 105 -11.93 14.31 -43.22
CA ARG A 105 -10.73 14.40 -42.37
C ARG A 105 -9.69 15.35 -42.97
N PRO A 106 -8.86 15.97 -42.13
CA PRO A 106 -7.43 15.68 -42.19
C PRO A 106 -6.81 15.28 -40.84
N GLN A 107 -5.70 14.56 -40.94
CA GLN A 107 -4.88 13.95 -39.88
C GLN A 107 -4.16 14.96 -38.98
N ASN A 108 -4.14 14.73 -37.66
CA ASN A 108 -2.94 14.58 -36.82
C ASN A 108 -3.27 14.51 -35.31
N SER A 109 -2.38 13.85 -34.56
CA SER A 109 -2.33 13.56 -33.11
C SER A 109 -2.94 12.23 -32.64
N ASP A 110 -2.15 11.17 -32.74
CA ASP A 110 -2.43 9.86 -32.15
C ASP A 110 -2.12 9.86 -30.64
N TRP A 111 -3.11 10.27 -29.86
CA TRP A 111 -3.41 9.66 -28.56
C TRP A 111 -4.89 9.22 -28.61
N SER A 112 -5.14 8.22 -29.45
CA SER A 112 -6.44 7.60 -29.63
C SER A 112 -6.30 6.08 -29.49
N ALA A 113 -6.21 5.63 -28.24
CA ALA A 113 -6.62 4.28 -27.88
C ALA A 113 -7.83 4.38 -26.92
N ALA A 114 -8.94 4.86 -27.47
CA ALA A 114 -10.25 4.53 -26.92
C ALA A 114 -10.50 3.04 -27.21
N PRO A 115 -11.07 2.25 -26.28
CA PRO A 115 -11.45 0.88 -26.58
C PRO A 115 -12.65 0.91 -27.53
N THR A 116 -12.37 0.77 -28.82
CA THR A 116 -13.38 0.46 -29.83
C THR A 116 -13.91 -0.96 -29.62
N GLY A 117 -15.24 -1.08 -29.58
CA GLY A 117 -15.94 -2.32 -29.97
C GLY A 117 -16.50 -3.15 -28.81
N ILE A 118 -17.78 -2.93 -28.50
CA ILE A 118 -18.64 -3.89 -27.80
C ILE A 118 -18.96 -5.01 -28.79
N ASN A 119 -18.09 -6.02 -28.83
CA ASN A 119 -18.31 -7.43 -29.17
C ASN A 119 -16.97 -8.02 -29.60
N GLU A 120 -16.64 -9.20 -29.07
CA GLU A 120 -15.39 -9.95 -29.31
C GLU A 120 -14.18 -9.58 -28.44
N THR A 121 -14.39 -9.58 -27.12
CA THR A 121 -13.56 -10.43 -26.24
C THR A 121 -14.32 -10.66 -24.95
N ILE A 122 -15.21 -11.66 -24.96
CA ILE A 122 -15.33 -12.50 -23.76
C ILE A 122 -13.97 -13.20 -23.68
N SER A 123 -12.96 -12.49 -23.16
CA SER A 123 -11.85 -13.22 -22.57
C SER A 123 -12.50 -14.05 -21.48
N SER A 124 -12.38 -15.34 -21.64
CA SER A 124 -12.75 -16.35 -20.67
C SER A 124 -12.09 -16.01 -19.34
N HIS A 125 -12.76 -15.22 -18.48
CA HIS A 125 -12.39 -15.01 -17.09
C HIS A 125 -12.81 -16.23 -16.25
N GLN A 126 -12.50 -17.43 -16.75
CA GLN A 126 -12.43 -18.65 -15.97
C GLN A 126 -11.09 -18.57 -15.22
N GLY A 127 -11.10 -18.04 -13.99
CA GLY A 127 -9.88 -17.99 -13.18
C GLY A 127 -9.87 -17.05 -11.98
N MET A 128 -10.89 -16.22 -11.75
CA MET A 128 -10.99 -15.51 -10.46
C MET A 128 -11.65 -16.42 -9.43
N ASP A 129 -10.86 -17.33 -8.87
CA ASP A 129 -11.23 -18.15 -7.71
C ASP A 129 -11.37 -17.31 -6.41
N CYS A 130 -11.46 -15.97 -6.52
CA CYS A 130 -11.59 -15.05 -5.40
C CYS A 130 -12.42 -13.80 -5.75
N PRO A 131 -13.69 -13.69 -5.30
CA PRO A 131 -14.49 -12.50 -5.53
C PRO A 131 -13.87 -11.25 -4.89
N ILE A 132 -13.31 -11.36 -3.68
CA ILE A 132 -12.79 -10.18 -2.95
C ILE A 132 -11.56 -9.52 -3.61
N LEU A 133 -10.72 -10.26 -4.34
CA LEU A 133 -9.61 -9.68 -5.12
C LEU A 133 -10.13 -8.93 -6.35
N ALA A 134 -11.14 -9.47 -7.02
CA ALA A 134 -11.80 -8.80 -8.13
C ALA A 134 -12.46 -7.50 -7.67
N GLU A 135 -13.15 -7.52 -6.52
CA GLU A 135 -13.76 -6.35 -5.90
C GLU A 135 -12.72 -5.28 -5.55
N HIS A 136 -11.55 -5.66 -5.01
CA HIS A 136 -10.44 -4.74 -4.78
C HIS A 136 -10.01 -4.04 -6.07
N ASN A 137 -9.74 -4.83 -7.12
CA ASN A 137 -9.30 -4.29 -8.40
C ASN A 137 -10.36 -3.39 -9.06
N LEU A 138 -11.64 -3.75 -8.95
CA LEU A 138 -12.76 -2.92 -9.40
C LEU A 138 -12.84 -1.59 -8.64
N LEU A 139 -12.63 -1.58 -7.32
CA LEU A 139 -12.64 -0.34 -6.55
C LEU A 139 -11.44 0.56 -6.87
N CYS A 140 -10.25 -0.01 -7.05
CA CYS A 140 -9.08 0.76 -7.49
C CYS A 140 -9.27 1.33 -8.90
N GLU A 141 -9.82 0.55 -9.83
CA GLU A 141 -10.15 1.02 -11.18
C GLU A 141 -11.18 2.15 -11.12
N ALA A 142 -12.21 2.02 -10.28
CA ALA A 142 -13.21 3.07 -10.06
C ALA A 142 -12.56 4.36 -9.53
N PHE A 143 -11.64 4.22 -8.58
CA PHE A 143 -10.87 5.34 -8.04
C PHE A 143 -10.06 6.04 -9.13
N ILE A 144 -9.33 5.28 -9.96
CA ILE A 144 -8.52 5.84 -11.06
C ILE A 144 -9.41 6.52 -12.11
N ILE A 145 -10.54 5.92 -12.48
CA ILE A 145 -11.49 6.51 -13.44
C ILE A 145 -12.08 7.81 -12.87
N ALA A 146 -12.56 7.80 -11.62
CA ALA A 146 -13.17 8.97 -10.99
C ALA A 146 -12.18 10.12 -10.86
N THR A 147 -10.92 9.82 -10.53
CA THR A 147 -9.87 10.82 -10.34
C THR A 147 -9.25 11.35 -11.64
N SER A 148 -9.28 10.56 -12.71
CA SER A 148 -8.78 10.97 -14.04
C SER A 148 -9.77 11.82 -14.83
N CYS A 149 -11.07 11.61 -14.63
CA CYS A 149 -12.08 12.33 -15.40
C CYS A 149 -12.36 13.75 -14.85
N LEU A 150 -12.06 14.02 -13.57
CA LEU A 150 -12.64 15.17 -12.85
C LEU A 150 -11.72 15.71 -11.75
N GLY A 151 -11.91 16.99 -11.40
CA GLY A 151 -11.27 17.60 -10.24
C GLY A 151 -11.76 16.97 -8.92
N ILE A 152 -10.82 16.63 -8.02
CA ILE A 152 -11.07 15.94 -6.73
C ILE A 152 -12.23 16.57 -5.93
N GLN A 153 -12.39 17.90 -5.97
CA GLN A 153 -13.41 18.60 -5.20
C GLN A 153 -14.86 18.22 -5.57
N GLN A 154 -15.14 17.93 -6.84
CA GLN A 154 -16.49 17.57 -7.28
C GLN A 154 -16.91 16.16 -6.83
N TYR A 155 -15.93 15.31 -6.50
CA TYR A 155 -16.14 13.89 -6.20
C TYR A 155 -15.57 13.45 -4.85
N MET A 156 -15.24 14.39 -3.95
CA MET A 156 -14.76 14.10 -2.59
C MET A 156 -15.62 13.05 -1.88
N GLY A 157 -16.95 13.18 -1.95
CA GLY A 157 -17.88 12.22 -1.33
C GLY A 157 -17.77 10.81 -1.93
N MET A 158 -17.56 10.70 -3.25
CA MET A 158 -17.36 9.42 -3.92
C MET A 158 -16.01 8.80 -3.56
N LEU A 159 -14.94 9.60 -3.56
CA LEU A 159 -13.59 9.13 -3.21
C LEU A 159 -13.55 8.60 -1.77
N LEU A 160 -14.21 9.29 -0.84
CA LEU A 160 -14.40 8.80 0.54
C LEU A 160 -15.12 7.44 0.56
N CYS A 161 -16.18 7.29 -0.23
CA CYS A 161 -16.91 6.02 -0.32
C CYS A 161 -16.05 4.88 -0.90
N LEU A 162 -15.30 5.15 -1.96
CA LEU A 162 -14.39 4.20 -2.60
C LEU A 162 -13.28 3.74 -1.65
N LEU A 163 -12.59 4.69 -1.02
CA LEU A 163 -11.49 4.41 -0.09
C LEU A 163 -11.98 3.73 1.19
N ASN A 164 -13.20 4.04 1.65
CA ASN A 164 -13.80 3.33 2.78
C ASN A 164 -14.09 1.86 2.43
N SER A 165 -14.66 1.60 1.25
CA SER A 165 -14.87 0.22 0.77
C SER A 165 -13.54 -0.52 0.57
N LEU A 166 -12.51 0.13 0.04
CA LEU A 166 -11.16 -0.44 -0.04
C LEU A 166 -10.61 -0.79 1.35
N ASN A 167 -10.68 0.13 2.32
CA ASN A 167 -10.26 -0.14 3.70
C ASN A 167 -10.99 -1.34 4.30
N ARG A 168 -12.29 -1.48 4.00
CA ARG A 168 -13.09 -2.60 4.47
C ARG A 168 -12.62 -3.94 3.92
N ILE A 169 -12.14 -4.00 2.67
CA ILE A 169 -11.54 -5.22 2.11
C ILE A 169 -10.34 -5.67 2.94
N TRP A 170 -9.42 -4.75 3.24
CA TRP A 170 -8.17 -5.05 3.94
C TRP A 170 -8.37 -5.57 5.38
N ILE A 171 -9.53 -5.31 5.99
CA ILE A 171 -9.89 -5.83 7.32
C ILE A 171 -10.78 -7.08 7.26
N GLN A 172 -11.29 -7.48 6.09
CA GLN A 172 -12.11 -8.70 5.98
C GLN A 172 -11.31 -9.94 6.37
N MET A 173 -11.96 -10.86 7.08
CA MET A 173 -11.36 -12.15 7.42
C MET A 173 -11.01 -12.97 6.17
N GLU A 174 -11.86 -12.93 5.14
CA GLU A 174 -11.62 -13.60 3.85
C GLU A 174 -10.29 -13.13 3.22
N TRP A 175 -10.07 -11.81 3.17
CA TRP A 175 -8.83 -11.21 2.65
C TRP A 175 -7.62 -11.64 3.48
N ASN A 176 -7.71 -11.50 4.80
CA ASN A 176 -6.61 -11.79 5.69
C ASN A 176 -6.19 -13.25 5.66
N CYS A 177 -7.14 -14.18 5.73
CA CYS A 177 -6.87 -15.62 5.68
C CYS A 177 -6.26 -16.05 4.35
N LYS A 178 -6.72 -15.48 3.24
CA LYS A 178 -6.27 -15.88 1.90
C LYS A 178 -4.93 -15.27 1.49
N TYR A 179 -4.71 -13.99 1.81
CA TYR A 179 -3.59 -13.24 1.26
C TYR A 179 -2.59 -12.73 2.30
N VAL A 180 -3.03 -12.26 3.48
CA VAL A 180 -2.11 -11.55 4.39
C VAL A 180 -1.46 -12.49 5.41
N ARG A 181 -2.18 -13.49 5.89
CA ARG A 181 -1.76 -14.35 7.02
C ARG A 181 -0.62 -15.30 6.68
N THR A 182 -0.53 -15.73 5.42
CA THR A 182 0.47 -16.70 4.97
C THR A 182 1.35 -16.08 3.90
N MET A 183 2.64 -16.39 3.93
CA MET A 183 3.55 -15.84 2.93
C MET A 183 3.26 -16.36 1.51
N SER A 184 2.75 -17.60 1.37
CA SER A 184 2.28 -18.10 0.07
C SER A 184 1.10 -17.29 -0.45
N GLY A 185 0.11 -16.99 0.41
CA GLY A 185 -1.00 -16.10 0.05
C GLY A 185 -0.52 -14.70 -0.34
N LEU A 186 0.46 -14.16 0.39
CA LEU A 186 1.00 -12.84 0.13
C LEU A 186 1.74 -12.80 -1.20
N SER A 187 2.57 -13.80 -1.45
CA SER A 187 3.32 -13.90 -2.69
C SER A 187 2.39 -14.07 -3.89
N ASN A 188 1.32 -14.87 -3.76
CA ASN A 188 0.30 -15.00 -4.79
C ASN A 188 -0.43 -13.68 -5.07
N LEU A 189 -0.72 -12.87 -4.04
CA LEU A 189 -1.34 -11.55 -4.21
C LEU A 189 -0.42 -10.62 -5.01
N PHE A 190 0.88 -10.59 -4.68
CA PHE A 190 1.86 -9.73 -5.35
C PHE A 190 2.41 -10.32 -6.66
N SER A 191 1.98 -11.52 -7.04
CA SER A 191 2.13 -12.04 -8.41
C SER A 191 0.98 -11.63 -9.33
N ASP A 192 -0.16 -11.21 -8.78
CA ASP A 192 -1.28 -10.72 -9.58
C ASP A 192 -0.92 -9.36 -10.19
N GLY A 193 -0.63 -9.36 -11.50
CA GLY A 193 -0.21 -8.17 -12.22
C GLY A 193 -1.25 -7.05 -12.20
N GLN A 194 -2.54 -7.40 -12.16
CA GLN A 194 -3.62 -6.40 -12.09
C GLN A 194 -3.64 -5.71 -10.72
N PHE A 195 -3.57 -6.46 -9.63
CA PHE A 195 -3.47 -5.94 -8.27
C PHE A 195 -2.27 -5.01 -8.11
N LEU A 196 -1.09 -5.41 -8.60
CA LEU A 196 0.11 -4.59 -8.57
C LEU A 196 -0.08 -3.26 -9.31
N LYS A 197 -0.58 -3.31 -10.55
CA LYS A 197 -0.82 -2.12 -11.38
C LYS A 197 -1.83 -1.19 -10.72
N MET A 198 -2.96 -1.74 -10.26
CA MET A 198 -4.01 -0.95 -9.61
C MET A 198 -3.50 -0.29 -8.33
N SER A 199 -2.78 -1.04 -7.48
CA SER A 199 -2.19 -0.51 -6.24
C SER A 199 -1.18 0.59 -6.52
N TYR A 200 -0.28 0.38 -7.50
CA TYR A 200 0.69 1.39 -7.92
C TYR A 200 0.01 2.67 -8.41
N HIS A 201 -1.00 2.59 -9.27
CA HIS A 201 -1.68 3.76 -9.82
C HIS A 201 -2.45 4.55 -8.76
N VAL A 202 -3.09 3.88 -7.80
CA VAL A 202 -3.74 4.56 -6.66
C VAL A 202 -2.70 5.31 -5.82
N VAL A 203 -1.58 4.65 -5.49
CA VAL A 203 -0.49 5.27 -4.71
C VAL A 203 0.11 6.46 -5.46
N LYS A 204 0.42 6.28 -6.75
CA LYS A 204 0.96 7.31 -7.64
C LYS A 204 0.07 8.55 -7.66
N PHE A 205 -1.23 8.35 -7.90
CA PHE A 205 -2.17 9.46 -7.95
C PHE A 205 -2.21 10.23 -6.62
N CYS A 206 -2.31 9.52 -5.49
CA CYS A 206 -2.37 10.15 -4.17
C CYS A 206 -1.10 10.94 -3.84
N GLU A 207 0.06 10.39 -4.15
CA GLU A 207 1.36 11.04 -3.93
C GLU A 207 1.56 12.27 -4.80
N GLU A 208 1.30 12.19 -6.10
CA GLU A 208 1.40 13.33 -7.01
C GLU A 208 0.44 14.45 -6.64
N LYS A 209 -0.80 14.10 -6.25
CA LYS A 209 -1.77 15.10 -5.79
C LYS A 209 -1.35 15.74 -4.48
N LEU A 210 -0.80 14.96 -3.54
CA LEU A 210 -0.30 15.51 -2.29
C LEU A 210 0.87 16.47 -2.54
N MET A 211 1.83 16.07 -3.37
CA MET A 211 2.98 16.88 -3.74
C MET A 211 2.57 18.18 -4.43
N ASN A 212 1.70 18.10 -5.44
CA ASN A 212 1.26 19.28 -6.20
C ASN A 212 0.50 20.25 -5.31
N GLY A 213 -0.39 19.76 -4.44
CA GLY A 213 -1.10 20.67 -3.55
C GLY A 213 -0.19 21.38 -2.54
N ILE A 214 0.84 20.70 -2.02
CA ILE A 214 1.83 21.33 -1.12
C ILE A 214 2.57 22.45 -1.86
N ASN A 215 2.94 22.21 -3.12
CA ASN A 215 3.68 23.17 -3.95
C ASN A 215 2.82 24.36 -4.40
N GLU A 216 1.54 24.15 -4.71
CA GLU A 216 0.66 25.17 -5.29
C GLU A 216 0.00 26.09 -4.24
N TYR A 217 -0.43 25.55 -3.09
CA TYR A 217 -1.27 26.28 -2.12
C TYR A 217 -0.59 26.55 -0.77
N GLY A 218 0.64 26.07 -0.59
CA GLY A 218 1.22 25.90 0.75
C GLY A 218 0.49 24.79 1.51
N ALA A 219 0.97 24.39 2.69
CA ALA A 219 0.51 23.19 3.42
C ALA A 219 -0.98 23.15 3.86
N CYS A 220 -1.84 24.07 3.41
CA CYS A 220 -3.26 24.13 3.72
C CYS A 220 -4.12 23.90 2.45
N ASP A 221 -4.97 22.86 2.52
CA ASP A 221 -6.00 22.42 1.55
C ASP A 221 -5.59 21.57 0.34
N VAL A 222 -4.74 20.56 0.56
CA VAL A 222 -4.38 19.56 -0.47
C VAL A 222 -5.32 18.35 -0.51
N PHE A 223 -5.53 17.74 0.65
CA PHE A 223 -6.50 16.69 0.89
C PHE A 223 -7.36 17.08 2.08
N SER A 224 -8.64 16.73 2.08
CA SER A 224 -9.41 16.77 3.32
C SER A 224 -8.77 15.81 4.32
N THR A 225 -8.74 16.18 5.61
CA THR A 225 -8.22 15.29 6.68
C THR A 225 -8.87 13.91 6.61
N ALA A 226 -10.17 13.85 6.30
CA ALA A 226 -10.92 12.61 6.11
C ALA A 226 -10.39 11.70 4.99
N LEU A 227 -9.86 12.24 3.88
CA LEU A 227 -9.24 11.41 2.85
C LEU A 227 -7.90 10.85 3.33
N LEU A 228 -7.07 11.66 3.99
CA LEU A 228 -5.78 11.20 4.52
C LEU A 228 -5.96 10.12 5.58
N GLU A 229 -6.97 10.24 6.44
CA GLU A 229 -7.36 9.22 7.43
C GLU A 229 -7.73 7.88 6.80
N LEU A 230 -8.19 7.86 5.55
CA LEU A 230 -8.48 6.63 4.81
C LEU A 230 -7.27 6.13 3.99
N ILE A 231 -6.47 7.02 3.43
CA ILE A 231 -5.33 6.67 2.57
C ILE A 231 -4.17 6.12 3.40
N ILE A 232 -3.82 6.76 4.52
CA ILE A 232 -2.64 6.39 5.31
C ILE A 232 -2.72 4.93 5.79
N PRO A 233 -3.82 4.45 6.41
CA PRO A 233 -3.90 3.06 6.83
C PRO A 233 -3.80 2.05 5.67
N LEU A 234 -4.36 2.37 4.50
CA LEU A 234 -4.22 1.53 3.30
C LEU A 234 -2.76 1.42 2.87
N PHE A 235 -2.06 2.55 2.82
CA PHE A 235 -0.67 2.60 2.37
C PHE A 235 0.26 1.92 3.36
N LEU A 236 0.05 2.09 4.67
CA LEU A 236 0.82 1.40 5.70
C LEU A 236 0.62 -0.12 5.62
N ARG A 237 -0.60 -0.62 5.39
CA ARG A 237 -0.85 -2.07 5.21
C ARG A 237 -0.18 -2.61 3.95
N LEU A 238 -0.34 -1.92 2.82
CA LEU A 238 0.28 -2.29 1.55
C LEU A 238 1.80 -2.33 1.67
N LEU A 239 2.38 -1.32 2.32
CA LEU A 239 3.82 -1.20 2.54
C LEU A 239 4.35 -2.30 3.45
N ARG A 240 3.66 -2.57 4.55
CA ARG A 240 3.97 -3.66 5.47
C ARG A 240 4.04 -4.99 4.72
N CYS A 241 3.04 -5.29 3.91
CA CYS A 241 3.02 -6.44 3.01
C CYS A 241 4.26 -6.48 2.08
N ILE A 242 4.60 -5.35 1.44
CA ILE A 242 5.77 -5.25 0.56
C ILE A 242 7.08 -5.47 1.33
N HIS A 243 7.19 -5.04 2.58
CA HIS A 243 8.39 -5.28 3.40
C HIS A 243 8.52 -6.74 3.80
N VAL A 244 7.40 -7.34 4.24
CA VAL A 244 7.34 -8.73 4.67
C VAL A 244 7.75 -9.68 3.55
N LEU A 245 7.47 -9.35 2.27
CA LEU A 245 7.97 -10.12 1.12
C LEU A 245 9.49 -10.33 1.13
N TRP A 246 10.30 -9.47 1.76
CA TRP A 246 11.76 -9.61 1.83
C TRP A 246 12.25 -10.50 2.99
N THR A 247 11.37 -11.02 3.82
CA THR A 247 11.75 -11.97 4.89
C THR A 247 12.20 -13.31 4.33
N ALA A 248 13.15 -13.96 5.02
CA ALA A 248 13.76 -15.23 4.61
C ALA A 248 12.93 -16.47 4.99
N GLU A 249 11.69 -16.31 5.44
CA GLU A 249 10.86 -17.39 6.02
C GLU A 249 10.40 -18.46 5.02
N ILE A 250 10.76 -18.35 3.73
CA ILE A 250 10.44 -19.38 2.73
C ILE A 250 11.73 -19.93 2.11
N GLY A 251 11.80 -21.25 1.99
CA GLY A 251 12.64 -21.90 0.98
C GLY A 251 12.23 -21.42 -0.43
N VAL A 252 13.22 -21.08 -1.25
CA VAL A 252 13.08 -20.50 -2.60
C VAL A 252 12.01 -21.22 -3.46
N ASP A 253 11.81 -22.51 -3.25
CA ASP A 253 10.94 -23.40 -4.04
C ASP A 253 9.41 -23.19 -3.89
N LEU A 254 8.95 -22.24 -3.07
CA LEU A 254 7.51 -21.99 -2.80
C LEU A 254 7.03 -20.60 -3.22
N LEU A 255 7.93 -19.75 -3.74
CA LEU A 255 7.58 -18.42 -4.24
C LEU A 255 7.20 -18.49 -5.72
N PRO A 256 6.19 -17.73 -6.17
CA PRO A 256 6.00 -17.49 -7.59
C PRO A 256 7.26 -16.88 -8.23
N ALA A 257 7.58 -17.32 -9.44
CA ALA A 257 8.81 -16.94 -10.14
C ALA A 257 8.94 -15.43 -10.35
N GLU A 258 7.83 -14.72 -10.54
CA GLU A 258 7.80 -13.27 -10.72
C GLU A 258 8.28 -12.52 -9.47
N VAL A 259 7.84 -12.96 -8.30
CA VAL A 259 8.19 -12.34 -7.00
C VAL A 259 9.62 -12.70 -6.62
N GLU A 260 10.05 -13.93 -6.90
CA GLU A 260 11.44 -14.34 -6.70
C GLU A 260 12.38 -13.51 -7.58
N LYS A 261 12.08 -13.38 -8.88
CA LYS A 261 12.83 -12.54 -9.81
C LYS A 261 12.81 -11.07 -9.38
N ALA A 262 11.75 -10.60 -8.73
CA ALA A 262 11.67 -9.23 -8.25
C ALA A 262 12.69 -8.92 -7.14
N LYS A 263 13.13 -9.92 -6.37
CA LYS A 263 14.17 -9.78 -5.34
C LYS A 263 15.60 -9.73 -5.91
N THR A 264 15.80 -10.19 -7.14
CA THR A 264 17.12 -10.12 -7.79
C THR A 264 17.31 -8.76 -8.44
N LEU A 265 18.55 -8.27 -8.51
CA LEU A 265 18.90 -7.03 -9.21
C LEU A 265 20.27 -7.20 -9.87
N SER A 266 20.43 -6.81 -11.13
CA SER A 266 21.74 -6.86 -11.78
C SER A 266 22.64 -5.73 -11.30
N CYS A 267 23.96 -5.95 -11.38
CA CYS A 267 24.94 -4.89 -11.07
C CYS A 267 24.77 -3.66 -11.98
N MET A 268 24.38 -3.85 -13.25
CA MET A 268 24.15 -2.75 -14.19
C MET A 268 22.92 -1.91 -13.81
N GLU A 269 21.80 -2.55 -13.47
CA GLU A 269 20.59 -1.86 -13.01
C GLU A 269 20.89 -1.08 -11.72
N LEU A 270 21.66 -1.67 -10.79
CA LEU A 270 22.02 -0.98 -9.56
C LEU A 270 22.95 0.22 -9.82
N ASP A 271 23.93 0.11 -10.72
CA ASP A 271 24.83 1.22 -11.05
C ASP A 271 24.05 2.44 -11.52
N HIS A 272 23.12 2.22 -12.45
CA HIS A 272 22.21 3.23 -13.00
C HIS A 272 21.31 3.84 -11.91
N LEU A 273 20.75 3.03 -11.01
CA LEU A 273 19.94 3.53 -9.90
C LEU A 273 20.73 4.41 -8.92
N LEU A 274 21.98 4.07 -8.63
CA LEU A 274 22.83 4.85 -7.72
C LEU A 274 23.32 6.14 -8.38
N GLU A 275 23.55 6.16 -9.69
CA GLU A 275 23.87 7.39 -10.45
C GLU A 275 22.70 8.37 -10.46
N ILE A 276 21.48 7.85 -10.52
CA ILE A 276 20.24 8.64 -10.52
C ILE A 276 19.88 9.15 -9.10
N SER A 277 20.43 8.56 -8.04
CA SER A 277 20.13 8.91 -6.63
C SER A 277 20.34 10.40 -6.30
N ASP A 278 21.14 11.12 -7.10
CA ASP A 278 21.35 12.58 -7.02
C ASP A 278 20.17 13.43 -7.54
N GLY A 279 19.13 12.85 -8.16
CA GLY A 279 18.00 13.62 -8.70
C GLY A 279 16.75 12.79 -8.98
N LEU A 280 15.71 13.03 -8.18
CA LEU A 280 14.27 12.97 -8.49
C LEU A 280 13.87 12.17 -9.75
N TYR A 281 13.96 10.83 -9.72
CA TYR A 281 13.30 10.00 -10.73
C TYR A 281 11.96 9.48 -10.20
N THR A 282 10.87 9.87 -10.86
CA THR A 282 9.60 9.14 -10.82
C THR A 282 9.70 7.99 -11.82
N ILE A 283 9.20 6.81 -11.46
CA ILE A 283 9.22 5.59 -12.31
C ILE A 283 8.20 5.75 -13.43
N ASP A 284 8.43 6.72 -14.31
CA ASP A 284 7.51 7.14 -15.35
C ASP A 284 8.13 7.05 -16.75
N SER A 285 9.39 6.61 -16.88
CA SER A 285 9.88 6.18 -18.19
C SER A 285 9.40 4.77 -18.49
N GLU A 286 8.63 4.63 -19.58
CA GLU A 286 8.22 3.35 -20.16
C GLU A 286 9.41 2.42 -20.43
N GLU A 287 10.62 2.98 -20.61
CA GLU A 287 11.86 2.22 -20.78
C GLU A 287 12.32 1.45 -19.52
N SER A 288 11.92 1.88 -18.31
CA SER A 288 12.30 1.23 -17.05
C SER A 288 11.57 -0.10 -16.78
N PHE A 289 10.47 -0.36 -17.50
CA PHE A 289 9.63 -1.57 -17.32
C PHE A 289 10.14 -2.79 -18.10
N ARG A 290 11.28 -2.70 -18.80
CA ARG A 290 11.64 -3.70 -19.81
C ARG A 290 12.20 -5.03 -19.28
N GLU A 291 12.67 -5.12 -18.04
CA GLU A 291 13.31 -6.36 -17.54
C GLU A 291 12.52 -7.11 -16.45
N ASN A 292 11.82 -6.37 -15.58
CA ASN A 292 10.96 -6.94 -14.54
C ASN A 292 9.87 -5.96 -14.08
N GLU A 293 8.68 -6.07 -14.68
CA GLU A 293 7.51 -5.24 -14.35
C GLU A 293 7.11 -5.37 -12.87
N THR A 294 7.12 -6.58 -12.31
CA THR A 294 6.80 -6.86 -10.89
C THR A 294 7.74 -6.09 -9.95
N ARG A 295 9.05 -6.12 -10.22
CA ARG A 295 10.03 -5.34 -9.45
C ARG A 295 9.78 -3.85 -9.53
N ALA A 296 9.59 -3.33 -10.75
CA ALA A 296 9.37 -1.90 -10.97
C ALA A 296 8.12 -1.41 -10.22
N LEU A 297 7.02 -2.19 -10.28
CA LEU A 297 5.78 -1.87 -9.57
C LEU A 297 5.94 -1.97 -8.04
N LEU A 298 6.63 -2.98 -7.52
CA LEU A 298 6.90 -3.13 -6.08
C LEU A 298 7.78 -2.00 -5.54
N GLU A 299 8.91 -1.74 -6.20
CA GLU A 299 9.84 -0.68 -5.81
C GLU A 299 9.19 0.70 -5.93
N GLY A 300 8.41 0.93 -7.00
CA GLY A 300 7.70 2.18 -7.20
C GLY A 300 6.59 2.42 -6.22
N THR A 301 5.82 1.37 -5.90
CA THR A 301 4.80 1.45 -4.85
C THR A 301 5.46 1.78 -3.51
N ARG A 302 6.51 1.06 -3.11
CA ARG A 302 7.26 1.30 -1.86
C ARG A 302 7.78 2.74 -1.79
N GLN A 303 8.49 3.17 -2.83
CA GLN A 303 9.11 4.49 -2.92
C GLN A 303 8.08 5.63 -2.86
N ARG A 304 6.95 5.49 -3.57
CA ARG A 304 5.89 6.50 -3.56
C ARG A 304 5.12 6.53 -2.24
N VAL A 305 4.90 5.39 -1.58
CA VAL A 305 4.36 5.38 -0.21
C VAL A 305 5.33 6.09 0.76
N TYR A 306 6.63 5.82 0.68
CA TYR A 306 7.63 6.54 1.49
C TYR A 306 7.55 8.06 1.25
N ASN A 307 7.49 8.49 0.00
CA ASN A 307 7.37 9.90 -0.33
C ASN A 307 6.06 10.51 0.21
N PHE A 308 4.94 9.81 0.03
CA PHE A 308 3.63 10.24 0.54
C PHE A 308 3.65 10.45 2.06
N ILE A 309 4.17 9.48 2.83
CA ILE A 309 4.27 9.61 4.29
C ILE A 309 5.23 10.74 4.68
N GLY A 310 6.36 10.87 4.00
CA GLY A 310 7.29 11.99 4.17
C GLY A 310 6.62 13.34 3.96
N LEU A 311 5.88 13.51 2.87
CA LEU A 311 5.11 14.72 2.57
C LEU A 311 4.06 15.00 3.65
N CYS A 312 3.38 13.97 4.19
CA CYS A 312 2.43 14.15 5.29
C CYS A 312 3.07 14.77 6.54
N THR A 313 4.36 14.54 6.82
CA THR A 313 5.05 15.15 7.98
C THR A 313 5.13 16.68 7.88
N THR A 314 5.05 17.24 6.68
CA THR A 314 5.08 18.69 6.44
C THR A 314 3.73 19.36 6.66
N ILE A 315 2.63 18.59 6.72
CA ILE A 315 1.28 19.10 6.95
C ILE A 315 1.11 19.50 8.41
N LYS A 316 0.65 20.72 8.65
CA LYS A 316 0.41 21.24 10.00
C LYS A 316 -0.62 20.38 10.74
N GLY A 317 -0.22 19.83 11.90
CA GLY A 317 -1.09 19.02 12.75
C GLY A 317 -1.29 17.58 12.27
N ALA A 318 -0.55 17.12 11.26
CA ALA A 318 -0.63 15.73 10.78
C ALA A 318 -0.16 14.71 11.82
N PHE A 319 0.88 15.02 12.58
CA PHE A 319 1.41 14.13 13.61
C PHE A 319 0.33 13.60 14.59
N PRO A 320 -0.42 14.44 15.31
CA PRO A 320 -1.44 13.95 16.25
C PRO A 320 -2.73 13.45 15.59
N LYS A 321 -2.99 13.76 14.31
CA LYS A 321 -4.28 13.46 13.65
C LYS A 321 -4.22 12.33 12.62
N LEU A 322 -3.09 12.18 11.95
CA LEU A 322 -2.92 11.36 10.76
C LEU A 322 -1.82 10.31 10.91
N LEU A 323 -0.73 10.66 11.60
CA LEU A 323 0.47 9.82 11.73
C LEU A 323 0.56 9.26 13.16
N GLU A 324 -0.22 8.25 13.47
CA GLU A 324 -0.10 7.52 14.75
C GLU A 324 1.24 6.79 14.80
N SER A 325 2.09 7.09 15.79
CA SER A 325 3.48 6.63 15.80
C SER A 325 3.59 5.10 15.89
N LEU A 326 2.67 4.43 16.58
CA LEU A 326 2.67 2.98 16.72
C LEU A 326 2.33 2.29 15.39
N SER A 327 1.26 2.74 14.71
CA SER A 327 0.86 2.19 13.42
C SER A 327 1.94 2.45 12.36
N VAL A 328 2.51 3.65 12.34
CA VAL A 328 3.57 4.03 11.40
C VAL A 328 4.86 3.25 11.71
N GLY A 329 5.27 3.22 12.98
CA GLY A 329 6.41 2.47 13.48
C GLY A 329 6.36 1.01 13.06
N ASN A 330 5.28 0.31 13.42
CA ASN A 330 5.09 -1.11 13.09
C ASN A 330 5.19 -1.40 11.59
N ALA A 331 4.63 -0.54 10.73
CA ALA A 331 4.69 -0.74 9.27
C ALA A 331 6.12 -0.68 8.71
N PHE A 332 7.00 0.11 9.34
CA PHE A 332 8.39 0.27 8.92
C PHE A 332 9.35 -0.71 9.61
N THR A 333 9.07 -1.11 10.85
CA THR A 333 10.03 -1.87 11.68
C THR A 333 9.83 -3.38 11.65
N GLU A 334 8.64 -3.89 11.28
CA GLU A 334 8.32 -5.33 11.35
C GLU A 334 9.29 -6.24 10.58
N ALA A 335 9.63 -5.87 9.34
CA ALA A 335 10.56 -6.63 8.49
C ALA A 335 11.89 -5.87 8.26
N LEU A 336 12.22 -4.95 9.15
CA LEU A 336 13.41 -4.10 9.06
C LEU A 336 14.70 -4.92 8.92
N GLY A 337 14.82 -5.98 9.72
CA GLY A 337 15.96 -6.90 9.73
C GLY A 337 16.24 -7.64 8.42
N CYS A 338 15.27 -7.70 7.50
CA CYS A 338 15.41 -8.38 6.22
C CYS A 338 15.41 -7.43 5.01
N MET A 339 15.18 -6.14 5.23
CA MET A 339 15.14 -5.14 4.16
C MET A 339 16.54 -4.93 3.56
N GLU A 340 16.67 -4.68 2.26
CA GLU A 340 17.99 -4.36 1.67
C GLU A 340 18.45 -2.94 1.96
N LEU A 341 19.77 -2.68 1.96
CA LEU A 341 20.34 -1.35 2.23
C LEU A 341 19.79 -0.26 1.31
N ARG A 342 19.52 -0.57 0.03
CA ARG A 342 18.95 0.40 -0.92
C ARG A 342 17.55 0.86 -0.52
N HIS A 343 16.74 -0.04 0.04
CA HIS A 343 15.39 0.26 0.49
C HIS A 343 15.39 0.96 1.86
N LEU A 344 16.29 0.57 2.75
CA LEU A 344 16.49 1.22 4.04
C LEU A 344 17.02 2.66 3.87
N GLY A 345 17.97 2.88 2.96
CA GLY A 345 18.46 4.21 2.62
C GLY A 345 17.36 5.14 2.09
N LYS A 346 16.45 4.61 1.25
CA LYS A 346 15.26 5.33 0.78
C LYS A 346 14.31 5.66 1.93
N LEU A 347 14.03 4.69 2.83
CA LEU A 347 13.22 4.90 4.02
C LEU A 347 13.77 6.05 4.88
N ILE A 348 15.07 6.03 5.15
CA ILE A 348 15.74 7.08 5.93
C ILE A 348 15.56 8.44 5.26
N ARG A 349 15.90 8.54 3.98
CA ARG A 349 15.87 9.82 3.25
C ARG A 349 14.46 10.42 3.16
N LEU A 350 13.46 9.60 2.88
CA LEU A 350 12.13 10.07 2.47
C LEU A 350 11.13 10.11 3.61
N VAL A 351 11.34 9.32 4.67
CA VAL A 351 10.42 9.25 5.81
C VAL A 351 11.11 9.74 7.06
N VAL A 352 12.22 9.11 7.46
CA VAL A 352 12.83 9.35 8.78
C VAL A 352 13.36 10.77 8.89
N ILE A 353 14.08 11.26 7.88
CA ILE A 353 14.62 12.64 7.91
C ILE A 353 13.50 13.68 7.95
N PRO A 354 12.49 13.67 7.05
CA PRO A 354 11.35 14.60 7.15
C PRO A 354 10.64 14.52 8.49
N LEU A 355 10.44 13.30 9.01
CA LEU A 355 9.82 13.10 10.31
C LEU A 355 10.62 13.75 11.43
N VAL A 356 11.92 13.51 11.53
CA VAL A 356 12.79 14.14 12.53
C VAL A 356 12.75 15.66 12.42
N LYS A 357 12.75 16.21 11.20
CA LYS A 357 12.75 17.66 10.96
C LYS A 357 11.43 18.34 11.35
N HIS A 358 10.29 17.64 11.23
CA HIS A 358 8.97 18.22 11.42
C HIS A 358 8.25 17.72 12.68
N CYS A 359 8.80 16.76 13.42
CA CYS A 359 8.19 16.19 14.61
C CYS A 359 8.02 17.24 15.73
N PRO A 360 6.80 17.43 16.26
CA PRO A 360 6.57 18.23 17.45
C PRO A 360 7.34 17.67 18.65
N ARG A 361 7.88 18.57 19.48
CA ARG A 361 8.73 18.20 20.62
C ARG A 361 7.98 17.36 21.66
N GLU A 362 6.67 17.53 21.74
CA GLU A 362 5.80 16.92 22.74
C GLU A 362 5.63 15.42 22.54
N ILE A 363 5.76 14.93 21.31
CA ILE A 363 5.57 13.53 20.93
C ILE A 363 6.85 12.86 20.44
N LEU A 364 7.97 13.58 20.46
CA LEU A 364 9.25 13.10 19.96
C LEU A 364 9.70 11.82 20.67
N GLU A 365 9.42 11.68 21.96
CA GLU A 365 9.75 10.47 22.74
C GLU A 365 9.02 9.24 22.19
N GLU A 366 7.74 9.37 21.85
CA GLU A 366 6.92 8.30 21.26
C GLU A 366 7.49 7.83 19.92
N TRP A 367 7.84 8.78 19.04
CA TRP A 367 8.48 8.50 17.76
C TRP A 367 9.89 7.94 17.90
N THR A 368 10.59 8.34 18.95
CA THR A 368 11.92 7.84 19.24
C THR A 368 11.87 6.35 19.52
N VAL A 369 10.96 5.93 20.41
CA VAL A 369 10.80 4.52 20.80
C VAL A 369 10.24 3.68 19.65
N ASN A 370 9.20 4.17 18.97
CA ASN A 370 8.45 3.36 18.02
C ASN A 370 9.08 3.30 16.62
N LEU A 371 10.00 4.21 16.28
CA LEU A 371 10.59 4.28 14.93
C LEU A 371 12.10 4.55 14.94
N LEU A 372 12.57 5.61 15.62
CA LEU A 372 13.97 6.03 15.48
C LEU A 372 14.95 5.03 16.09
N GLU A 373 14.73 4.58 17.32
CA GLU A 373 15.63 3.64 18.01
C GLU A 373 15.74 2.30 17.25
N PRO A 374 14.64 1.64 16.82
CA PRO A 374 14.74 0.43 15.99
C PRO A 374 15.55 0.63 14.70
N ILE A 375 15.30 1.72 13.96
CA ILE A 375 16.02 2.00 12.71
C ILE A 375 17.50 2.26 12.98
N LEU A 376 17.83 3.05 13.99
CA LEU A 376 19.20 3.40 14.32
C LEU A 376 20.01 2.18 14.78
N LEU A 377 19.41 1.30 15.60
CA LEU A 377 20.04 0.06 16.03
C LEU A 377 20.32 -0.88 14.85
N GLU A 378 19.36 -1.06 13.95
CA GLU A 378 19.57 -1.88 12.74
C GLU A 378 20.67 -1.30 11.85
N CYS A 379 20.65 0.02 11.63
CA CYS A 379 21.64 0.67 10.79
C CYS A 379 23.05 0.56 11.38
N GLU A 380 23.18 0.67 12.70
CA GLU A 380 24.45 0.50 13.42
C GLU A 380 24.98 -0.92 13.24
N ASP A 381 24.16 -1.94 13.51
CA ASP A 381 24.57 -3.34 13.41
C ASP A 381 25.03 -3.69 11.98
N ARG A 382 24.25 -3.26 10.98
CA ARG A 382 24.58 -3.48 9.57
C ARG A 382 25.81 -2.75 9.10
N LEU A 383 25.95 -1.47 9.43
CA LEU A 383 27.14 -0.70 9.08
C LEU A 383 28.37 -1.31 9.73
N HIS A 384 28.31 -1.60 11.02
CA HIS A 384 29.39 -2.21 11.76
C HIS A 384 29.79 -3.54 11.14
N GLY A 385 28.85 -4.48 10.97
CA GLY A 385 29.15 -5.79 10.40
C GLY A 385 29.69 -5.74 8.98
N THR A 386 29.13 -4.86 8.14
CA THR A 386 29.50 -4.78 6.72
C THR A 386 30.84 -4.08 6.52
N TRP A 387 31.09 -2.95 7.20
CA TRP A 387 32.38 -2.26 7.16
C TRP A 387 33.49 -3.10 7.81
N PHE A 388 33.22 -3.73 8.96
CA PHE A 388 34.19 -4.60 9.63
C PHE A 388 34.68 -5.71 8.70
N TYR A 389 33.74 -6.39 8.04
CA TYR A 389 34.11 -7.46 7.12
C TYR A 389 34.86 -6.93 5.88
N LEU A 390 34.41 -5.82 5.30
CA LEU A 390 35.09 -5.21 4.16
C LEU A 390 36.55 -4.86 4.49
N LEU A 391 36.78 -4.22 5.64
CA LEU A 391 38.11 -3.80 6.06
C LEU A 391 39.03 -4.98 6.39
N TYR A 392 38.50 -6.03 7.03
CA TYR A 392 39.31 -7.16 7.50
C TYR A 392 39.50 -8.26 6.46
N LYS A 393 38.46 -8.59 5.69
CA LYS A 393 38.48 -9.68 4.70
C LYS A 393 38.67 -9.21 3.25
N ARG A 394 38.68 -7.89 3.00
CA ARG A 394 38.79 -7.28 1.65
C ARG A 394 37.77 -7.82 0.63
N GLN A 395 36.65 -8.30 1.13
CA GLN A 395 35.56 -8.87 0.35
C GLN A 395 34.27 -8.23 0.88
N ALA A 396 33.24 -8.10 0.06
CA ALA A 396 31.90 -7.86 0.59
C ALA A 396 31.35 -9.22 1.09
N HIS A 397 31.26 -9.46 2.41
CA HIS A 397 30.41 -10.56 2.88
C HIS A 397 28.96 -10.12 2.86
N ASN A 398 28.12 -11.14 2.90
CA ASN A 398 26.69 -11.05 3.19
C ASN A 398 25.95 -10.27 2.11
N LEU A 399 25.78 -10.97 1.00
CA LEU A 399 24.73 -10.75 -0.01
C LEU A 399 23.35 -10.44 0.61
N PHE A 400 23.10 -10.83 1.87
CA PHE A 400 21.91 -10.44 2.64
C PHE A 400 21.70 -8.92 2.75
N ASN A 401 22.76 -8.09 2.81
CA ASN A 401 22.60 -6.64 2.94
C ASN A 401 22.40 -5.93 1.59
N TYR A 402 22.91 -6.51 0.51
CA TYR A 402 22.94 -5.91 -0.83
C TYR A 402 21.79 -6.35 -1.73
N GLY A 403 21.03 -7.36 -1.30
CA GLY A 403 20.05 -8.05 -2.14
C GLY A 403 20.70 -9.17 -2.97
N ASN A 404 19.86 -9.93 -3.68
CA ASN A 404 20.32 -10.99 -4.58
C ASN A 404 20.93 -10.37 -5.86
N LEU A 405 22.14 -9.81 -5.74
CA LEU A 405 22.84 -9.18 -6.85
C LEU A 405 23.33 -10.21 -7.88
N VAL A 406 23.10 -9.90 -9.15
CA VAL A 406 23.53 -10.74 -10.28
C VAL A 406 24.64 -10.02 -11.05
N GLY A 407 25.79 -10.66 -11.20
CA GLY A 407 26.96 -10.13 -11.89
C GLY A 407 28.21 -10.99 -11.66
N GLU A 408 29.33 -10.59 -12.24
CA GLU A 408 30.63 -11.20 -11.93
C GLU A 408 31.09 -10.78 -10.51
N ASP A 409 31.85 -11.63 -9.82
CA ASP A 409 32.29 -11.38 -8.44
C ASP A 409 32.96 -10.03 -8.24
N GLU A 410 33.78 -9.57 -9.20
CA GLU A 410 34.42 -8.27 -9.15
C GLU A 410 33.40 -7.12 -9.22
N GLN A 411 32.40 -7.25 -10.10
CA GLN A 411 31.33 -6.27 -10.26
C GLN A 411 30.44 -6.21 -9.01
N ILE A 412 30.08 -7.37 -8.45
CA ILE A 412 29.29 -7.47 -7.21
C ILE A 412 30.03 -6.78 -6.06
N ASN A 413 31.34 -7.04 -5.90
CA ASN A 413 32.14 -6.40 -4.85
C ASN A 413 32.23 -4.87 -5.03
N LYS A 414 32.50 -4.41 -6.26
CA LYS A 414 32.54 -2.98 -6.59
C LYS A 414 31.19 -2.31 -6.29
N MET A 415 30.10 -2.96 -6.67
CA MET A 415 28.75 -2.44 -6.48
C MET A 415 28.34 -2.43 -5.01
N GLY A 416 28.67 -3.49 -4.27
CA GLY A 416 28.47 -3.56 -2.83
C GLY A 416 29.17 -2.41 -2.11
N TYR A 417 30.42 -2.11 -2.47
CA TYR A 417 31.13 -0.96 -1.93
C TYR A 417 30.43 0.37 -2.23
N LYS A 418 29.97 0.59 -3.47
CA LYS A 418 29.25 1.81 -3.88
C LYS A 418 27.97 1.98 -3.05
N LEU A 419 27.19 0.90 -2.88
CA LEU A 419 25.96 0.92 -2.10
C LEU A 419 26.22 1.19 -0.61
N LEU A 420 27.24 0.55 -0.02
CA LEU A 420 27.61 0.76 1.38
C LEU A 420 28.02 2.21 1.65
N LEU A 421 28.80 2.79 0.74
CA LEU A 421 29.23 4.18 0.86
C LEU A 421 28.04 5.14 0.76
N GLU A 422 27.13 4.92 -0.18
CA GLU A 422 25.91 5.71 -0.28
C GLU A 422 25.04 5.58 0.98
N PHE A 423 24.85 4.36 1.48
CA PHE A 423 24.09 4.12 2.70
C PHE A 423 24.71 4.83 3.92
N THR A 424 26.05 4.79 4.03
CA THR A 424 26.80 5.51 5.08
C THR A 424 26.59 7.03 4.99
N ARG A 425 26.50 7.59 3.78
CA ARG A 425 26.16 9.02 3.59
C ARG A 425 24.74 9.31 4.05
N LYS A 426 23.74 8.49 3.68
CA LYS A 426 22.35 8.68 4.14
C LYS A 426 22.23 8.61 5.67
N MET A 427 23.02 7.75 6.31
CA MET A 427 23.10 7.71 7.77
C MET A 427 23.75 8.97 8.35
N SER A 428 24.77 9.52 7.69
CA SER A 428 25.37 10.80 8.08
C SER A 428 24.36 11.95 7.99
N ASP A 429 23.57 12.00 6.90
CA ASP A 429 22.49 12.98 6.72
C ASP A 429 21.43 12.87 7.84
N LEU A 430 21.10 11.65 8.26
CA LEU A 430 20.19 11.42 9.39
C LEU A 430 20.79 11.90 10.71
N LEU A 431 22.05 11.59 10.98
CA LEU A 431 22.75 12.05 12.19
C LEU A 431 22.81 13.58 12.27
N GLU A 432 23.02 14.24 11.13
CA GLU A 432 22.97 15.70 11.04
C GLU A 432 21.57 16.23 11.40
N ALA A 433 20.51 15.63 10.84
CA ALA A 433 19.14 16.01 11.16
C ALA A 433 18.80 15.80 12.66
N LEU A 434 19.31 14.72 13.27
CA LEU A 434 19.12 14.42 14.70
C LEU A 434 19.92 15.39 15.59
N ALA A 435 21.14 15.78 15.20
CA ALA A 435 21.98 16.71 15.95
C ALA A 435 21.34 18.10 16.07
N PHE A 436 20.56 18.52 15.06
CA PHE A 436 19.80 19.77 15.10
C PHE A 436 18.68 19.77 16.16
N MET A 437 18.23 18.58 16.59
CA MET A 437 17.25 18.41 17.66
C MET A 437 17.99 18.28 19.00
N GLU A 438 18.36 19.41 19.63
CA GLU A 438 19.18 19.55 20.86
C GLU A 438 18.90 18.57 22.03
N LYS A 439 17.74 17.88 22.07
CA LYS A 439 17.38 16.87 23.09
C LYS A 439 17.66 15.41 22.72
N LEU A 440 18.01 15.09 21.47
CA LEU A 440 18.45 13.74 21.11
C LEU A 440 19.91 13.48 21.47
N LEU A 441 20.56 14.41 22.19
CA LEU A 441 21.90 14.26 22.71
C LEU A 441 22.09 12.95 23.47
N CYS A 442 21.08 12.41 24.18
CA CYS A 442 21.20 11.13 24.87
C CYS A 442 21.23 9.93 23.91
N LEU A 443 20.45 9.94 22.82
CA LEU A 443 20.49 8.89 21.77
C LEU A 443 21.75 9.02 20.92
N TYR A 444 22.11 10.25 20.56
CA TYR A 444 23.37 10.59 19.90
C TYR A 444 24.57 10.15 20.73
N MET A 445 24.57 10.38 22.05
CA MET A 445 25.62 9.92 22.97
C MET A 445 25.56 8.41 23.20
N LYS A 446 24.39 7.76 23.18
CA LYS A 446 24.28 6.29 23.27
C LYS A 446 24.84 5.64 22.00
N MET A 447 24.51 6.17 20.83
CA MET A 447 25.07 5.75 19.54
C MET A 447 26.55 6.07 19.40
N LEU A 448 27.00 7.26 19.80
CA LEU A 448 28.42 7.61 19.84
C LEU A 448 29.18 6.77 20.85
N ASN A 449 28.60 6.41 22.00
CA ASN A 449 29.26 5.52 22.96
C ASN A 449 29.32 4.09 22.45
N LEU A 450 28.28 3.58 21.79
CA LEU A 450 28.28 2.29 21.08
C LEU A 450 29.33 2.27 19.94
N SER A 451 29.34 3.32 19.12
CA SER A 451 30.33 3.57 18.08
C SER A 451 31.74 3.70 18.66
N ALA A 452 31.97 4.50 19.70
CA ALA A 452 33.29 4.78 20.26
C ALA A 452 33.87 3.59 21.02
N THR A 453 33.07 2.85 21.79
CA THR A 453 33.54 1.61 22.46
C THR A 453 33.91 0.53 21.44
N ARG A 454 33.21 0.45 20.30
CA ARG A 454 33.50 -0.52 19.23
C ARG A 454 34.61 -0.06 18.29
N THR A 455 34.69 1.22 17.94
CA THR A 455 35.79 1.78 17.12
C THR A 455 37.12 1.75 17.88
N LEU A 456 37.14 1.95 19.20
CA LEU A 456 38.34 1.75 20.03
C LEU A 456 38.79 0.29 20.12
N SER A 457 37.88 -0.69 19.95
CA SER A 457 38.27 -2.10 19.82
C SER A 457 38.87 -2.43 18.45
N LEU A 458 38.56 -1.64 17.41
CA LEU A 458 39.14 -1.76 16.07
C LEU A 458 40.50 -1.06 15.91
N LEU A 459 40.81 -0.08 16.77
CA LEU A 459 42.09 0.64 16.78
C LEU A 459 43.12 0.08 17.79
N LYS A 460 42.78 -0.98 18.53
CA LYS A 460 43.66 -1.66 19.50
C LYS A 460 44.22 -3.01 19.01
N ILE A 461 43.99 -3.35 17.74
CA ILE A 461 44.63 -4.43 17.00
C ILE A 461 45.33 -3.78 15.80
#